data_AF-A0AAW4P977-F1
#
_entry.id   AF-A0AAW4P977-F1
#
_cell.length_a   1.000
_cell.length_b   1.000
_cell.length_c   1.000
_cell.angle_alpha   90.00
_cell.angle_beta   90.00
_cell.angle_gamma   90.00
#
_symmetry.space_group_name_H-M   'P 1'
#
loop_
_entity.id
_entity.type
_entity.pdbx_description
1 polymer ?
#
loop_
_entity_poly.entity_id
_entity_poly.type
_entity_poly.pdbx_seq_one_letter_code
_entity_poly.pdbx_strand_id
1 'polypeptide(L)' 'MTLPLLQMPGAPELLIILFIFVIGLVILVGATYWVYNDAQSRGNDNAALWAVLTALGFFIGLVPGFLVIVIYLVVGRE' A
#
# COMPACT_ATOMS: atom_id res chain seq x y z
N MET A 1 -30.11 17.69 -6.35
CA MET A 1 -30.46 16.43 -5.65
C MET A 1 -29.47 16.25 -4.53
N THR A 2 -29.93 16.27 -3.28
CA THR A 2 -29.09 15.94 -2.12
C THR A 2 -29.00 14.42 -1.99
N LEU A 3 -27.81 13.88 -1.73
CA LEU A 3 -27.63 12.45 -1.50
C LEU A 3 -28.24 12.08 -0.13
N PRO A 4 -29.31 11.25 -0.06
CA PRO A 4 -29.97 10.93 1.21
C PRO A 4 -29.03 10.32 2.25
N LEU A 5 -28.02 9.57 1.79
CA LEU A 5 -26.97 9.00 2.63
C LEU A 5 -26.17 10.08 3.38
N LEU A 6 -25.90 11.24 2.76
CA LEU A 6 -25.12 12.31 3.39
C LEU A 6 -25.92 13.11 4.42
N GLN A 7 -27.23 12.88 4.54
CA GLN A 7 -28.08 13.52 5.55
C GLN A 7 -28.14 12.72 6.85
N MET A 8 -27.67 11.47 6.84
CA MET A 8 -27.59 10.63 8.03
C MET A 8 -26.39 11.07 8.89
N PRO A 9 -26.60 11.38 10.19
CA PRO A 9 -25.50 11.70 11.09
C PRO A 9 -24.44 10.59 11.10
N GLY A 10 -23.16 10.94 10.92
CA GLY A 10 -22.05 9.98 10.92
C GLY A 10 -21.77 9.30 9.57
N ALA A 11 -22.68 9.38 8.59
CA ALA A 11 -22.47 8.77 7.28
C ALA A 11 -21.37 9.45 6.45
N PRO A 12 -21.25 10.79 6.40
CA PRO A 12 -20.11 11.44 5.75
C PRO A 12 -18.75 11.02 6.34
N GLU A 13 -18.64 10.93 7.66
CA GLU A 13 -17.43 10.53 8.38
C GLU A 13 -17.06 9.08 8.06
N LEU A 14 -18.04 8.17 8.04
CA LEU A 14 -17.82 6.77 7.68
C LEU A 14 -17.34 6.62 6.22
N LEU A 15 -17.90 7.39 5.30
CA LEU A 15 -17.44 7.39 3.90
C LEU A 15 -16.00 7.89 3.76
N ILE A 16 -15.60 8.90 4.55
CA ILE A 16 -14.22 9.38 4.59
C ILE A 16 -13.28 8.30 5.12
N ILE A 17 -13.65 7.64 6.23
CA ILE A 17 -12.85 6.55 6.82
C ILE A 17 -12.71 5.40 5.82
N LEU A 18 -13.81 4.99 5.18
CA LEU A 18 -13.81 3.93 4.18
C LEU A 18 -12.95 4.30 2.97
N PHE A 19 -13.03 5.55 2.51
CA PHE A 19 -12.21 6.04 1.41
C PHE A 19 -10.72 6.00 1.74
N ILE A 20 -10.32 6.47 2.93
CA ILE A 20 -8.94 6.41 3.41
C ILE A 20 -8.48 4.95 3.51
N PHE A 21 -9.32 4.07 4.04
CA PHE A 21 -9.02 2.64 4.14
C PHE A 21 -8.81 1.99 2.78
N VAL A 22 -9.69 2.24 1.81
CA VAL A 22 -9.55 1.72 0.44
C VAL A 22 -8.29 2.24 -0.23
N ILE A 23 -7.96 3.53 -0.09
CA ILE A 23 -6.70 4.08 -0.60
C ILE A 23 -5.50 3.37 0.04
N GLY A 24 -5.53 3.18 1.36
CA GLY A 24 -4.48 2.45 2.09
C GLY A 24 -4.29 1.03 1.56
N LEU A 25 -5.38 0.30 1.30
CA LEU A 25 -5.32 -1.03 0.70
C LEU A 25 -4.76 -1.02 -0.72
N VAL A 26 -5.17 -0.06 -1.56
CA VAL A 26 -4.64 0.07 -2.92
C VAL A 26 -3.12 0.33 -2.89
N ILE A 27 -2.66 1.19 -1.98
CA ILE A 27 -1.22 1.44 -1.80
C ILE A 27 -0.50 0.17 -1.34
N LEU A 28 -1.00 -0.52 -0.32
CA LEU A 28 -0.39 -1.73 0.23
C LEU A 28 -0.26 -2.81 -0.86
N VAL A 29 -1.37 -3.15 -1.52
CA VAL A 29 -1.42 -4.20 -2.55
C VAL A 29 -0.61 -3.78 -3.77
N GLY A 30 -0.80 -2.54 -4.25
CA GLY A 30 -0.11 -2.01 -5.42
C GLY A 30 1.40 -1.94 -5.25
N ALA A 31 1.88 -1.43 -4.11
CA ALA A 31 3.31 -1.36 -3.82
C ALA A 31 3.93 -2.75 -3.67
N THR A 32 3.27 -3.66 -2.94
CA THR A 32 3.72 -5.04 -2.78
C THR A 32 3.83 -5.76 -4.12
N TYR A 33 2.78 -5.64 -4.94
CA TYR A 33 2.76 -6.23 -6.28
C TYR A 33 3.85 -5.64 -7.17
N TRP A 34 4.03 -4.32 -7.16
CA TRP A 34 5.06 -3.66 -7.95
C TRP A 34 6.48 -4.12 -7.55
N VAL A 35 6.80 -4.12 -6.25
CA VAL A 35 8.12 -4.57 -5.75
C VAL A 35 8.38 -6.02 -6.13
N TYR A 36 7.40 -6.91 -5.96
CA TYR A 36 7.54 -8.31 -6.33
C TYR A 36 7.87 -8.48 -7.82
N ASN A 37 7.11 -7.82 -8.70
CA ASN A 37 7.30 -7.96 -10.14
C ASN A 37 8.59 -7.29 -10.64
N ASP A 38 8.95 -6.10 -10.12
CA ASP A 38 10.24 -5.46 -10.48
C ASP A 38 11.40 -6.38 -10.06
N ALA A 39 11.39 -6.93 -8.84
CA ALA A 39 12.43 -7.84 -8.37
C ALA A 39 12.47 -9.16 -9.17
N GLN A 40 11.32 -9.79 -9.41
CA GLN A 40 11.22 -11.03 -10.17
C GLN A 40 11.69 -10.84 -11.62
N SER A 41 11.36 -9.70 -12.26
CA SER A 41 11.78 -9.38 -13.63
C SER A 41 13.29 -9.21 -13.79
N ARG A 42 13.99 -8.96 -12.69
CA ARG A 42 15.45 -8.79 -12.65
C ARG A 42 16.18 -10.08 -12.26
N GLY A 43 15.45 -11.14 -11.94
CA GLY A 43 16.04 -12.41 -11.47
C GLY A 43 16.54 -12.32 -10.03
N ASN A 44 16.00 -11.42 -9.21
CA ASN A 44 16.39 -11.30 -7.81
C ASN A 44 15.85 -12.48 -6.98
N ASP A 45 16.73 -13.30 -6.41
CA ASP A 45 16.38 -14.47 -5.61
C ASP A 45 15.55 -14.16 -4.36
N ASN A 46 15.60 -12.90 -3.90
CA ASN A 46 14.89 -12.40 -2.72
C ASN A 46 13.58 -11.66 -3.07
N ALA A 47 13.04 -11.80 -4.29
CA ALA A 47 11.82 -11.11 -4.73
C ALA A 47 10.64 -11.26 -3.75
N ALA A 48 10.41 -12.47 -3.25
CA ALA A 48 9.35 -12.73 -2.27
C ALA A 48 9.61 -12.03 -0.92
N LEU A 49 10.86 -11.97 -0.46
CA LEU A 49 11.23 -11.30 0.78
C LEU A 49 10.96 -9.79 0.68
N TRP A 50 11.36 -9.16 -0.43
CA TRP A 50 11.11 -7.74 -0.68
C TRP A 50 9.62 -7.41 -0.74
N ALA A 51 8.81 -8.28 -1.34
CA ALA A 51 7.36 -8.13 -1.35
C ALA A 51 6.77 -8.20 0.06
N VAL A 52 7.18 -9.17 0.88
CA VAL A 52 6.71 -9.32 2.26
C VAL A 52 7.11 -8.14 3.12
N LEU A 53 8.36 -7.67 3.04
CA LEU A 53 8.83 -6.48 3.76
C LEU A 53 8.03 -5.24 3.36
N THR A 54 7.72 -5.09 2.08
CA THR A 54 6.91 -3.97 1.56
C THR A 54 5.48 -4.03 2.12
N ALA A 55 4.86 -5.21 2.09
CA ALA A 55 3.52 -5.43 2.64
C ALA A 55 3.48 -5.12 4.13
N LEU A 56 4.43 -5.65 4.91
CA LEU A 56 4.53 -5.39 6.34
C LEU A 56 4.81 -3.92 6.66
N GLY A 57 5.67 -3.27 5.87
CA GLY A 57 5.94 -1.84 5.99
C GLY A 57 4.66 -1.03 5.86
N PHE A 58 3.89 -1.21 4.79
CA PHE A 58 2.63 -0.49 4.58
C PHE A 58 1.51 -0.93 5.53
N PHE A 59 1.53 -2.17 6.01
CA PHE A 59 0.59 -2.63 7.04
C PHE A 59 0.81 -1.92 8.38
N ILE A 60 2.07 -1.67 8.77
CA ILE A 60 2.41 -0.89 9.97
C ILE A 60 2.09 0.59 9.75
N GLY A 61 2.35 1.11 8.55
CA GLY A 61 1.95 2.46 8.16
C GLY A 61 2.68 3.00 6.94
N LEU A 62 2.26 4.17 6.46
CA LEU A 62 2.83 4.76 5.25
C LEU A 62 4.33 5.05 5.37
N VAL A 63 4.78 5.60 6.50
CA VAL A 63 6.20 5.95 6.72
C VAL A 63 7.11 4.71 6.65
N PRO A 64 6.88 3.63 7.43
CA PRO A 64 7.69 2.41 7.29
C PRO A 64 7.53 1.76 5.91
N GLY A 65 6.34 1.79 5.29
CA GLY A 65 6.13 1.30 3.92
C GLY A 65 7.03 2.00 2.90
N PHE A 66 7.02 3.33 2.87
CA PHE A 66 7.90 4.10 1.98
C PHE A 66 9.38 3.92 2.29
N LEU A 67 9.75 3.76 3.57
CA LEU A 67 11.12 3.48 3.95
C LEU A 67 11.60 2.15 3.33
N VAL A 68 10.78 1.09 3.36
CA VAL A 68 11.11 -0.18 2.70
C VAL A 68 11.24 0.00 1.19
N ILE A 69 10.37 0.79 0.54
CA ILE A 69 10.50 1.08 -0.90
C ILE A 69 11.84 1.76 -1.21
N VAL A 70 12.24 2.76 -0.41
CA VAL A 70 13.53 3.44 -0.59
C VAL A 70 14.69 2.46 -0.43
N ILE A 71 14.66 1.61 0.59
CA ILE A 71 15.70 0.60 0.82
C ILE A 71 15.75 -0.39 -0.36
N TYR A 72 14.60 -0.89 -0.81
CA TYR A 72 14.51 -1.76 -1.98
C TYR A 72 15.14 -1.11 -3.21
N LEU A 73 14.80 0.15 -3.51
CA LEU A 73 15.32 0.87 -4.66
C LEU A 73 16.84 1.07 -4.64
N VAL A 74 17.42 1.20 -3.45
CA VAL A 74 18.86 1.49 -3.26
C VAL A 74 19.70 0.22 -3.14
N VAL A 75 19.18 -0.82 -2.49
CA VAL A 75 19.94 -2.02 -2.10
C VAL A 75 19.35 -3.30 -2.70
N GLY A 76 18.02 -3.36 -2.85
CA GLY A 76 17.31 -4.59 -3.18
C GLY A 76 16.94 -4.76 -4.66
N ARG A 77 17.22 -3.77 -5.50
CA ARG A 77 16.71 -3.70 -6.87
C ARG A 77 17.63 -4.38 -7.90
N GLU A 78 18.79 -4.84 -7.51
CA GLU A 78 19.72 -5.56 -8.39
C GLU A 78 19.40 -7.05 -8.54
#